data_AF-A0A8T2XDX0-F1
#
_entry.id   AF-A0A8T2XDX0-F1
#
_cell.length_a   1.000
_cell.length_b   1.000
_cell.length_c   1.000
_cell.angle_alpha   90.00
_cell.angle_beta   90.00
_cell.angle_gamma   90.00
#
_symmetry.space_group_name_H-M   'P 1'
#
loop_
_entity.id
_entity.type
_entity.pdbx_description
1 polymer ?
#
loop_
_entity_poly.entity_id
_entity_poly.type
_entity_poly.pdbx_seq_one_letter_code
_entity_poly.pdbx_strand_id
1 'polypeptide(L)'
;MGSATTIIIDKKDILTLNQMEFVEFFIGEDIIKAKPSNGEIGSKVLELLQEGAALNTTGTVYKSRSTSILEISGSPTENAILSWAMSHLGIIIAEEKKKVEIKHVGNFDPEKNGSGVLLVRRNNVKVGHHWKGDAEVILAMCSNYSVRNGEIRDVDEDARKQLKEIIRSVAVKSLCCIAFACKEVEDSGQASDELEAAGFTLLGLVGLKDRCRIEIRTAVESCKKALESCKNAGVKVILVTGDDVRTARATAIECGVFSCDQEDVESDAVVEGVQFSNYSREQRMERIGKILVMGSSSPSDKLEMIRCLKEEGHVVAVTGGGTNDALALKEADIELSMGLRGTEVAKESSDIVILDDNFISVVTMLSWGRCIHNNIQKLIQFQLTMNVAALVINLISACSSGVLSVSAFQILWEKVVIDTLGLLAVISHDQPTKDLMRKPPVWWSKRPINESIFNNILIQVFYQAVTLSALQFNVGKSILGLAINIHTCFQYLSHLPSFQYIYCEAACGEEEHVYVDTQEQAFHSGCACCHSCSRSDSGVIEQGDSQH
;
A
#
# COMPACT_ATOMS: atom_id res chain seq x y z
N MET A 1 -3.83 -15.74 -2.67
CA MET A 1 -4.06 -14.51 -3.48
C MET A 1 -4.35 -14.75 -4.95
N GLY A 2 -3.55 -15.51 -5.72
CA GLY A 2 -3.77 -15.64 -7.18
C GLY A 2 -5.17 -16.12 -7.62
N SER A 3 -5.84 -16.90 -6.76
CA SER A 3 -7.21 -17.41 -6.96
C SER A 3 -8.30 -16.53 -6.35
N ALA A 4 -7.96 -15.37 -5.77
CA ALA A 4 -8.95 -14.49 -5.17
C ALA A 4 -9.95 -14.00 -6.23
N THR A 5 -11.23 -14.12 -5.92
CA THR A 5 -12.33 -13.68 -6.81
C THR A 5 -13.00 -12.41 -6.29
N THR A 6 -13.01 -12.23 -4.97
CA THR A 6 -13.59 -11.07 -4.30
C THR A 6 -12.62 -10.53 -3.26
N ILE A 7 -12.44 -9.21 -3.22
CA ILE A 7 -11.66 -8.49 -2.21
C ILE A 7 -12.60 -7.56 -1.45
N ILE A 8 -12.67 -7.71 -0.13
CA ILE A 8 -13.38 -6.80 0.76
C ILE A 8 -12.38 -5.81 1.33
N ILE A 9 -12.65 -4.51 1.16
CA ILE A 9 -11.81 -3.41 1.62
C ILE A 9 -12.55 -2.55 2.65
N ASP A 10 -11.83 -2.04 3.65
CA ASP A 10 -12.35 -0.99 4.55
C ASP A 10 -11.93 0.40 4.02
N LYS A 11 -12.81 1.39 4.17
CA LYS A 11 -12.47 2.80 3.95
C LYS A 11 -11.23 3.21 4.73
N LYS A 12 -11.11 2.75 5.99
CA LYS A 12 -9.94 3.06 6.82
C LYS A 12 -8.68 2.57 6.13
N ASP A 13 -8.67 1.40 5.51
CA ASP A 13 -7.48 0.89 4.83
C ASP A 13 -7.05 1.73 3.62
N ILE A 14 -7.90 2.64 3.14
CA ILE A 14 -7.66 3.42 1.92
C ILE A 14 -7.44 4.92 2.21
N LEU A 15 -8.17 5.52 3.16
CA LEU A 15 -8.40 6.97 3.16
C LEU A 15 -7.94 7.80 4.37
N THR A 16 -7.23 7.26 5.36
CA THR A 16 -7.02 8.07 6.59
C THR A 16 -5.63 7.96 7.23
N LEU A 17 -4.71 8.84 6.81
CA LEU A 17 -3.59 9.27 7.64
C LEU A 17 -3.92 10.64 8.22
N ASN A 18 -4.58 10.69 9.38
CA ASN A 18 -4.91 11.94 10.07
C ASN A 18 -3.65 12.56 10.71
N GLN A 19 -2.73 13.03 9.87
CA GLN A 19 -1.45 13.60 10.27
C GLN A 19 -1.29 15.00 9.68
N MET A 20 -1.06 15.97 10.55
CA MET A 20 -0.71 17.35 10.19
C MET A 20 0.80 17.50 10.28
N GLU A 21 1.40 18.23 9.35
CA GLU A 21 2.84 18.53 9.33
C GLU A 21 3.07 20.03 9.28
N PHE A 22 4.11 20.49 9.95
CA PHE A 22 4.55 21.88 9.85
C PHE A 22 5.21 22.17 8.49
N VAL A 23 4.86 23.30 7.87
CA VAL A 23 5.47 23.73 6.60
C VAL A 23 6.15 25.09 6.69
N GLU A 24 5.45 26.10 7.19
CA GLU A 24 5.96 27.46 7.24
C GLU A 24 5.48 28.22 8.47
N PHE A 25 6.30 29.13 8.97
CA PHE A 25 6.03 29.97 10.12
C PHE A 25 6.29 31.44 9.77
N PHE A 26 5.47 32.34 10.28
CA PHE A 26 5.59 33.78 10.07
C PHE A 26 5.60 34.54 11.40
N ILE A 27 6.44 35.57 11.48
CA ILE A 27 6.42 36.58 12.55
C ILE A 27 6.24 37.94 11.88
N GLY A 28 5.10 38.58 12.15
CA GLY A 28 4.70 39.79 11.42
C GLY A 28 4.61 39.50 9.93
N GLU A 29 5.41 40.22 9.13
CA GLU A 29 5.45 40.08 7.67
C GLU A 29 6.50 39.07 7.17
N ASP A 30 7.40 38.62 8.04
CA ASP A 30 8.55 37.81 7.65
C ASP A 30 8.28 36.31 7.75
N ILE A 31 8.63 35.57 6.68
CA ILE A 31 8.61 34.10 6.67
C ILE A 31 9.91 33.51 7.26
N ILE A 32 9.76 32.52 8.14
CA ILE A 32 10.85 31.75 8.74
C ILE A 32 10.66 30.28 8.33
N LYS A 33 11.45 29.83 7.35
CA LYS A 33 11.38 28.46 6.79
C LYS A 33 12.34 27.46 7.44
N ALA A 34 13.35 27.95 8.16
CA ALA A 34 14.39 27.13 8.77
C ALA A 34 14.40 27.33 10.29
N LYS A 35 15.12 26.45 11.01
CA LYS A 35 15.37 26.63 12.44
C LYS A 35 16.02 28.01 12.66
N PRO A 36 15.40 28.91 13.42
CA PRO A 36 15.95 30.24 13.64
C PRO A 36 17.35 30.13 14.27
N SER A 37 18.33 30.81 13.68
CA SER A 37 19.67 30.96 14.26
C SER A 37 19.57 31.77 15.56
N ASN A 38 20.47 31.54 16.54
CA ASN A 38 20.49 32.33 17.78
C ASN A 38 20.56 33.84 17.47
N GLY A 39 19.48 34.58 17.77
CA GLY A 39 19.38 36.03 17.55
C GLY A 39 18.51 36.48 16.37
N GLU A 40 17.93 35.59 15.57
CA GLU A 40 17.02 35.98 14.46
C GLU A 40 15.63 36.43 14.93
N ILE A 41 15.23 36.04 16.14
CA ILE A 41 13.96 36.42 16.76
C ILE A 41 14.26 37.10 18.10
N GLY A 42 13.60 38.22 18.39
CA GLY A 42 13.70 38.87 19.69
C GLY A 42 13.42 37.90 20.84
N SER A 43 14.31 37.84 21.84
CA SER A 43 14.25 36.86 22.93
C SER A 43 12.90 36.82 23.64
N LYS A 44 12.27 37.99 23.83
CA LYS A 44 10.94 38.10 24.46
C LYS A 44 9.82 37.46 23.63
N VAL A 45 9.83 37.62 22.31
CA VAL A 45 8.81 37.03 21.41
C VAL A 45 9.02 35.52 21.32
N LEU A 46 10.28 35.07 21.28
CA LEU A 46 10.61 33.65 21.28
C LEU A 46 10.12 32.97 22.56
N GLU A 47 10.38 33.54 23.75
CA GLU A 47 9.87 33.00 25.02
C GLU A 47 8.35 32.88 25.04
N LEU A 48 7.63 33.93 24.62
CA LEU A 48 6.16 33.91 24.62
C LEU A 48 5.61 32.90 23.62
N LEU A 49 6.22 32.76 22.45
CA LEU A 49 5.82 31.76 21.47
C LEU A 49 6.09 30.33 21.96
N GLN A 50 7.22 30.13 22.65
CA GLN A 50 7.57 28.85 23.26
C GLN A 50 6.57 28.45 24.37
N GLU A 51 6.19 29.40 25.24
CA GLU A 51 5.14 29.21 26.23
C GLU A 51 3.79 28.87 25.57
N GLY A 52 3.37 29.64 24.57
CA GLY A 52 2.13 29.42 23.85
C GLY A 52 2.07 28.05 23.15
N ALA A 53 3.15 27.62 22.50
CA ALA A 53 3.18 26.34 21.81
C ALA A 53 3.24 25.13 22.77
N ALA A 54 3.99 25.24 23.88
CA ALA A 54 4.23 24.13 24.80
C ALA A 54 3.16 23.98 25.90
N LEU A 55 2.52 25.08 26.32
CA LEU A 55 1.62 25.12 27.47
C LEU A 55 0.14 25.26 27.06
N ASN A 56 -0.15 25.81 25.88
CA ASN A 56 -1.49 25.82 25.30
C ASN A 56 -1.76 24.56 24.46
N THR A 57 -1.02 23.46 24.65
CA THR A 57 -1.26 22.19 23.96
C THR A 57 -1.57 21.10 24.96
N THR A 58 -2.65 20.35 24.71
CA THR A 58 -3.03 19.22 25.58
C THR A 58 -2.18 17.98 25.33
N GLY A 59 -1.45 17.97 24.21
CA GLY A 59 -0.60 16.85 23.82
C GLY A 59 0.56 16.58 24.79
N THR A 60 0.87 15.31 24.95
CA THR A 60 1.95 14.81 25.81
C THR A 60 3.00 14.11 24.98
N VAL A 61 4.28 14.42 25.25
CA VAL A 61 5.42 13.81 24.56
C VAL A 61 5.97 12.68 25.42
N TYR A 62 5.99 11.48 24.86
CA TYR A 62 6.59 10.29 25.45
C TYR A 62 7.91 9.98 24.74
N LYS A 63 8.93 9.64 25.54
CA LYS A 63 10.18 9.09 25.02
C LYS A 63 10.11 7.58 25.17
N SER A 64 9.98 6.86 24.05
CA SER A 64 10.01 5.40 24.06
C SER A 64 11.39 4.90 24.51
N ARG A 65 11.43 3.76 25.22
CA ARG A 65 12.68 3.16 25.73
C ARG A 65 13.49 2.44 24.64
N SER A 66 12.88 2.12 23.50
CA SER A 66 13.46 1.28 22.45
C SER A 66 13.89 2.03 21.18
N THR A 67 13.35 3.22 20.93
CA THR A 67 13.67 4.04 19.74
C THR A 67 14.00 5.48 20.15
N SER A 68 14.92 6.12 19.44
CA SER A 68 15.23 7.56 19.59
C SER A 68 14.12 8.48 19.06
N ILE A 69 12.97 7.91 18.69
CA ILE A 69 11.82 8.60 18.13
C ILE A 69 10.91 9.03 19.29
N LEU A 70 10.56 10.32 19.31
CA LEU A 70 9.62 10.89 20.28
C LEU A 70 8.20 10.63 19.79
N GLU A 71 7.39 9.95 20.60
CA GLU A 71 5.97 9.74 20.32
C GLU A 71 5.16 10.87 20.97
N ILE A 72 4.39 11.60 20.16
CA ILE A 72 3.53 12.69 20.63
C ILE A 72 2.09 12.20 20.59
N SER A 73 1.43 12.24 21.75
CA SER A 73 0.00 11.90 21.88
C SER A 73 -0.81 13.19 21.98
N GLY A 74 -1.90 13.29 21.24
CA GLY A 74 -2.73 14.49 21.12
C GLY A 74 -3.52 14.54 19.81
N SER A 75 -4.28 15.61 19.60
CA SER A 75 -4.94 15.84 18.30
C SER A 75 -3.90 16.07 17.19
N PRO A 76 -4.19 15.77 15.92
CA PRO A 76 -3.22 15.89 14.81
C PRO A 76 -2.58 17.28 14.73
N THR A 77 -3.39 18.33 14.88
CA THR A 77 -2.94 19.73 14.90
C THR A 77 -2.02 20.02 16.08
N GLU A 78 -2.33 19.51 17.27
CA GLU A 78 -1.48 19.68 18.45
C GLU A 78 -0.17 18.91 18.33
N ASN A 79 -0.19 17.70 17.77
CA ASN A 79 1.01 16.92 17.52
C ASN A 79 1.95 17.64 16.55
N ALA A 80 1.39 18.25 15.49
CA ALA A 80 2.15 19.05 14.53
C ALA A 80 2.78 20.30 15.17
N ILE A 81 2.02 21.01 16.01
CA ILE A 81 2.51 22.18 16.75
C ILE A 81 3.63 21.79 17.72
N LEU A 82 3.46 20.71 18.48
CA LEU A 82 4.47 20.22 19.41
C LEU A 82 5.74 19.76 18.68
N SER A 83 5.59 19.03 17.58
CA SER A 83 6.71 18.62 16.72
C SER A 83 7.47 19.82 16.17
N TRP A 84 6.76 20.84 15.68
CA TRP A 84 7.35 22.11 15.25
C TRP A 84 8.10 22.81 16.39
N ALA A 85 7.48 22.93 17.56
CA ALA A 85 8.07 23.62 18.71
C ALA A 85 9.35 22.93 19.21
N MET A 86 9.40 21.60 19.19
CA MET A 86 10.61 20.85 19.58
C MET A 86 11.72 20.96 18.53
N SER A 87 11.39 20.80 17.25
CA SER A 87 12.37 20.77 16.16
C SER A 87 12.92 22.15 15.79
N HIS A 88 12.03 23.15 15.67
CA HIS A 88 12.35 24.50 15.19
C HIS A 88 12.57 25.48 16.34
N LEU A 89 11.76 25.47 17.41
CA LEU A 89 11.97 26.39 18.54
C LEU A 89 12.94 25.85 19.59
N GLY A 90 13.38 24.58 19.48
CA GLY A 90 14.36 23.96 20.38
C GLY A 90 13.86 23.72 21.80
N ILE A 91 12.54 23.58 21.99
CA ILE A 91 11.92 23.50 23.32
C ILE A 91 12.05 22.10 23.92
N ILE A 92 12.37 22.05 25.21
CA ILE A 92 12.17 20.88 26.07
C ILE A 92 10.91 21.11 26.90
N ILE A 93 9.78 20.52 26.47
CA ILE A 93 8.43 20.79 27.04
C ILE A 93 8.38 20.53 28.55
N ALA A 94 9.12 19.52 29.03
CA ALA A 94 9.18 19.18 30.46
C ALA A 94 9.86 20.26 31.31
N GLU A 95 10.76 21.05 30.74
CA GLU A 95 11.42 22.16 31.44
C GLU A 95 10.52 23.40 31.46
N GLU A 96 9.81 23.66 30.35
CA GLU A 96 8.91 24.81 30.27
C GLU A 96 7.70 24.67 31.21
N LYS A 97 7.15 23.46 31.33
CA LYS A 97 6.11 23.15 32.32
C LYS A 97 6.56 23.33 33.78
N LYS A 98 7.87 23.34 34.07
CA LYS A 98 8.40 23.60 35.43
C LYS A 98 8.55 25.08 35.74
N LYS A 99 8.66 25.96 34.74
CA LYS A 99 8.86 27.40 34.94
C LYS A 99 7.56 28.14 35.27
N VAL A 100 6.43 27.58 34.89
CA VAL A 100 5.13 28.24 34.86
C VAL A 100 4.08 27.43 35.62
N GLU A 101 3.16 28.11 36.28
CA GLU A 101 1.97 27.52 36.91
C GLU A 101 0.72 27.85 36.08
N ILE A 102 -0.05 26.82 35.72
CA ILE A 102 -1.26 26.97 34.91
C ILE A 102 -2.43 27.26 35.85
N LYS A 103 -3.00 28.47 35.81
CA LYS A 103 -4.16 28.86 36.64
C LYS A 103 -5.48 28.38 36.03
N HIS A 104 -5.63 28.49 34.71
CA HIS A 104 -6.86 28.11 34.02
C HIS A 104 -6.57 27.65 32.59
N VAL A 105 -7.26 26.60 32.14
CA VAL A 105 -7.23 26.09 30.77
C VAL A 105 -8.61 26.28 30.17
N GLY A 106 -8.73 27.19 29.21
CA GLY A 106 -9.88 27.31 28.35
C GLY A 106 -9.82 26.21 27.29
N ASN A 107 -10.71 25.22 27.39
CA ASN A 107 -10.84 24.18 26.39
C ASN A 107 -11.22 24.78 25.03
N PHE A 108 -10.98 24.02 23.96
CA PHE A 108 -11.32 24.45 22.61
C PHE A 108 -12.80 24.81 22.50
N ASP A 109 -13.08 26.06 22.17
CA ASP A 109 -14.43 26.58 21.96
C ASP A 109 -14.74 26.56 20.45
N PRO A 110 -15.74 25.76 20.01
CA PRO A 110 -16.09 25.64 18.58
C PRO A 110 -16.64 26.94 17.98
N GLU A 111 -17.16 27.89 18.78
CA GLU A 111 -17.61 29.19 18.25
C GLU A 111 -16.45 30.14 18.02
N LYS A 112 -15.38 30.03 18.82
CA LYS A 112 -14.18 30.87 18.74
C LYS A 112 -13.02 30.21 17.98
N ASN A 113 -13.21 28.97 17.48
CA ASN A 113 -12.23 28.15 16.75
C ASN A 113 -10.81 28.20 17.35
N GLY A 114 -10.72 28.15 18.69
CA GLY A 114 -9.46 28.33 19.39
C GLY A 114 -9.51 27.88 20.85
N SER A 115 -8.35 27.85 21.48
CA SER A 115 -8.17 27.52 22.90
C SER A 115 -7.22 28.49 23.58
N GLY A 116 -7.45 28.74 24.86
CA GLY A 116 -6.71 29.69 25.66
C GLY A 116 -6.16 29.08 26.94
N VAL A 117 -5.00 29.55 27.39
CA VAL A 117 -4.45 29.17 28.69
C VAL A 117 -3.96 30.40 29.44
N LEU A 118 -4.34 30.48 30.72
CA LEU A 118 -3.88 31.50 31.65
C LEU A 118 -2.72 30.94 32.48
N LEU A 119 -1.58 31.61 32.36
CA LEU A 119 -0.31 31.20 32.93
C LEU A 119 0.19 32.23 33.93
N VAL A 120 0.76 31.77 35.04
CA VAL A 120 1.50 32.61 35.99
C VAL A 120 2.94 32.14 36.06
N ARG A 121 3.87 33.03 35.74
CA ARG A 121 5.30 32.74 35.82
C ARG A 121 5.71 32.78 37.29
N ARG A 122 6.32 31.71 37.83
CA ARG A 122 6.61 31.57 39.28
C ARG A 122 7.42 32.72 39.90
N ASN A 123 8.13 33.49 39.09
CA ASN A 123 8.98 34.61 39.53
C ASN A 123 8.43 36.00 39.15
N ASN A 124 7.21 36.12 38.61
CA ASN A 124 6.64 37.39 38.16
C ASN A 124 5.16 37.53 38.57
N VAL A 125 4.72 38.74 38.90
CA VAL A 125 3.31 39.07 39.26
C VAL A 125 2.39 39.15 38.03
N LYS A 126 2.94 39.01 36.82
CA LYS A 126 2.18 39.10 35.57
C LYS A 126 1.58 37.76 35.18
N VAL A 127 0.29 37.79 34.83
CA VAL A 127 -0.45 36.67 34.25
C VAL A 127 -0.34 36.77 32.72
N GLY A 128 0.22 35.74 32.08
CA GLY A 128 0.26 35.63 30.63
C GLY A 128 -0.97 34.88 30.12
N HIS A 129 -1.83 35.55 29.37
CA HIS A 129 -2.96 34.91 28.68
C HIS A 129 -2.54 34.56 27.25
N HIS A 130 -2.36 33.28 26.97
CA HIS A 130 -1.99 32.78 25.65
C HIS A 130 -3.19 32.18 24.95
N TRP A 131 -3.35 32.49 23.66
CA TRP A 131 -4.44 31.99 22.84
C TRP A 131 -3.91 31.42 21.54
N LYS A 132 -4.47 30.29 21.10
CA LYS A 132 -4.17 29.65 19.81
C LYS A 132 -5.47 29.35 19.08
N GLY A 133 -5.50 29.49 17.77
CA GLY A 133 -6.69 29.19 16.99
C GLY A 133 -6.55 29.53 15.52
N ASP A 134 -7.68 29.52 14.81
CA ASP A 134 -7.74 29.94 13.42
C ASP A 134 -7.19 31.37 13.24
N ALA A 135 -6.29 31.53 12.27
CA ALA A 135 -5.60 32.78 12.05
C ALA A 135 -6.52 33.98 11.79
N GLU A 136 -7.65 33.80 11.10
CA GLU A 136 -8.57 34.90 10.83
C GLU A 136 -9.29 35.36 12.10
N VAL A 137 -9.69 34.41 12.94
CA VAL A 137 -10.40 34.68 14.19
C VAL A 137 -9.48 35.37 15.20
N ILE A 138 -8.25 34.88 15.35
CA ILE A 138 -7.28 35.46 16.29
C ILE A 138 -6.83 36.85 15.83
N LEU A 139 -6.61 37.05 14.53
CA LEU A 139 -6.25 38.37 14.00
C LEU A 139 -7.33 39.43 14.30
N ALA A 140 -8.61 39.04 14.34
CA ALA A 140 -9.70 39.94 14.71
C ALA A 140 -9.68 40.35 16.20
N MET A 141 -9.10 39.53 17.07
CA MET A 141 -8.99 39.78 18.52
C MET A 141 -7.72 40.56 18.90
N CYS A 142 -6.76 40.68 17.97
CA CYS A 142 -5.48 41.33 18.19
C CYS A 142 -5.54 42.84 17.89
N SER A 143 -4.98 43.63 18.82
CA SER A 143 -4.73 45.07 18.61
C SER A 143 -3.29 45.32 18.16
N ASN A 144 -2.37 44.45 18.55
CA ASN A 144 -0.95 44.60 18.27
C ASN A 144 -0.38 43.34 17.60
N TYR A 145 0.76 43.46 16.94
CA TYR A 145 1.51 42.32 16.40
C TYR A 145 3.01 42.48 16.68
N SER A 146 3.71 41.37 16.88
CA SER A 146 5.16 41.37 17.08
C SER A 146 5.89 41.23 15.76
N VAL A 147 6.96 42.01 15.59
CA VAL A 147 7.89 41.94 14.46
C VAL A 147 9.11 41.11 14.86
N ARG A 148 9.84 40.57 13.87
CA ARG A 148 11.05 39.75 14.03
C ARG A 148 12.05 40.30 15.06
N ASN A 149 12.25 41.62 15.09
CA ASN A 149 13.18 42.31 16.00
C ASN A 149 12.73 42.37 17.47
N GLY A 150 11.52 41.87 17.80
CA GLY A 150 10.96 41.91 19.15
C GLY A 150 10.16 43.18 19.47
N GLU A 151 10.05 44.11 18.53
CA GLU A 151 9.18 45.29 18.65
C GLU A 151 7.71 44.92 18.46
N ILE A 152 6.85 45.54 19.26
CA ILE A 152 5.40 45.40 19.18
C ILE A 152 4.87 46.61 18.42
N ARG A 153 4.11 46.38 17.34
CA ARG A 153 3.47 47.41 16.53
C ARG A 153 1.96 47.28 16.59
N ASP A 154 1.26 48.39 16.41
CA ASP A 154 -0.21 48.41 16.37
C ASP A 154 -0.70 47.85 15.02
N VAL A 155 -1.82 47.15 15.05
CA VAL A 155 -2.46 46.59 13.84
C VAL A 155 -3.27 47.69 13.17
N ASP A 156 -2.57 48.52 12.39
CA ASP A 156 -3.19 49.49 11.49
C ASP A 156 -3.98 48.80 10.36
N GLU A 157 -4.87 49.53 9.69
CA GLU A 157 -5.67 48.99 8.58
C GLU A 157 -4.81 48.43 7.43
N ASP A 158 -3.64 49.04 7.17
CA ASP A 158 -2.71 48.55 6.15
C ASP A 158 -1.98 47.28 6.61
N ALA A 159 -1.52 47.22 7.87
CA ALA A 159 -0.92 46.03 8.46
C ALA A 159 -1.92 44.86 8.53
N ARG A 160 -3.19 45.15 8.86
CA ARG A 160 -4.28 44.18 8.86
C ARG A 160 -4.52 43.59 7.47
N LYS A 161 -4.50 44.42 6.41
CA LYS A 161 -4.62 43.95 5.02
C LYS A 161 -3.44 43.06 4.64
N GLN A 162 -2.22 43.43 5.01
CA GLN A 162 -1.02 42.62 4.72
C GLN A 162 -1.06 41.27 5.44
N LEU A 163 -1.40 41.24 6.73
CA LEU A 163 -1.53 39.99 7.50
C LEU A 163 -2.64 39.10 6.94
N LYS A 164 -3.79 39.67 6.53
CA LYS A 164 -4.84 38.91 5.83
C LYS A 164 -4.36 38.35 4.49
N GLU A 165 -3.56 39.10 3.75
CA GLU A 165 -2.99 38.62 2.48
C GLU A 165 -2.00 37.47 2.71
N ILE A 166 -1.23 37.50 3.80
CA ILE A 166 -0.38 36.38 4.22
C ILE A 166 -1.23 35.15 4.54
N ILE A 167 -2.28 35.29 5.37
CA ILE A 167 -3.19 34.18 5.70
C ILE A 167 -3.82 33.61 4.43
N ARG A 168 -4.24 34.47 3.50
CA ARG A 168 -4.78 34.06 2.20
C ARG A 168 -3.73 33.33 1.35
N SER A 169 -2.48 33.78 1.34
CA SER A 169 -1.39 33.13 0.61
C SER A 169 -1.09 31.72 1.16
N VAL A 170 -1.20 31.52 2.48
CA VAL A 170 -1.07 30.23 3.16
C VAL A 170 -2.25 29.32 2.80
N ALA A 171 -3.47 29.87 2.79
CA ALA A 171 -4.68 29.15 2.41
C ALA A 171 -4.66 28.70 0.93
N VAL A 172 -4.14 29.52 0.01
CA VAL A 172 -3.96 29.15 -1.42
C VAL A 172 -3.05 27.93 -1.58
N LYS A 173 -2.04 27.76 -0.71
CA LYS A 173 -1.19 26.56 -0.66
C LYS A 173 -1.86 25.35 -0.01
N SER A 174 -3.16 25.44 0.32
CA SER A 174 -3.94 24.41 1.03
C SER A 174 -3.38 24.06 2.41
N LEU A 175 -2.82 25.04 3.13
CA LEU A 175 -2.34 24.92 4.49
C LEU A 175 -3.39 25.46 5.48
N CYS A 176 -3.56 24.79 6.62
CA CYS A 176 -4.30 25.29 7.77
C CYS A 176 -3.43 26.31 8.51
N CYS A 177 -3.92 27.55 8.66
CA CYS A 177 -3.17 28.62 9.32
C CYS A 177 -3.62 28.76 10.78
N ILE A 178 -2.71 28.50 11.72
CA ILE A 178 -2.93 28.64 13.16
C ILE A 178 -2.16 29.86 13.67
N ALA A 179 -2.86 30.77 14.34
CA ALA A 179 -2.25 31.94 14.99
C ALA A 179 -2.00 31.70 16.47
N PHE A 180 -0.92 32.30 16.98
CA PHE A 180 -0.63 32.41 18.40
C PHE A 180 -0.70 33.87 18.83
N ALA A 181 -1.39 34.15 19.92
CA ALA A 181 -1.51 35.48 20.48
C ALA A 181 -1.35 35.47 22.00
N CYS A 182 -0.85 36.57 22.57
CA CYS A 182 -0.63 36.71 24.00
C CYS A 182 -1.07 38.09 24.52
N LYS A 183 -1.52 38.12 25.78
CA LYS A 183 -1.82 39.33 26.54
C LYS A 183 -1.23 39.20 27.94
N GLU A 184 -0.35 40.12 28.33
CA GLU A 184 0.11 40.23 29.72
C GLU A 184 -0.92 41.04 30.52
N VAL A 185 -1.45 40.47 31.60
CA VAL A 185 -2.38 41.15 32.53
C VAL A 185 -1.78 41.15 33.94
N GLU A 186 -1.99 42.21 34.71
CA GLU A 186 -1.58 42.26 36.13
C GLU A 186 -2.54 41.43 37.00
N ASP A 187 -2.02 40.65 37.96
CA ASP A 187 -2.79 39.72 38.81
C ASP A 187 -3.68 40.48 39.82
N SER A 188 -4.85 40.95 39.39
CA SER A 188 -5.82 41.68 40.22
C SER A 188 -6.87 40.77 40.90
N GLY A 189 -6.77 39.45 40.77
CA GLY A 189 -7.62 38.48 41.48
C GLY A 189 -9.06 38.34 40.95
N GLN A 190 -9.46 39.05 39.90
CA GLN A 190 -10.75 38.87 39.20
C GLN A 190 -10.53 38.23 37.83
N ALA A 191 -10.16 36.95 37.80
CA ALA A 191 -9.76 36.27 36.57
C ALA A 191 -10.89 35.52 35.83
N SER A 192 -12.15 35.63 36.28
CA SER A 192 -13.26 34.84 35.70
C SER A 192 -14.02 35.55 34.59
N ASP A 193 -14.25 36.87 34.70
CA ASP A 193 -15.29 37.54 33.89
C ASP A 193 -14.74 38.54 32.84
N GLU A 194 -13.43 38.85 32.85
CA GLU A 194 -12.78 39.73 31.87
C GLU A 194 -12.10 38.98 30.70
N LEU A 195 -12.50 37.73 30.43
CA LEU A 195 -11.93 36.91 29.35
C LEU A 195 -12.21 37.47 27.94
N GLU A 196 -13.10 38.47 27.81
CA GLU A 196 -13.65 38.95 26.53
C GLU A 196 -13.05 40.28 26.01
N ALA A 197 -12.08 40.88 26.70
CA ALA A 197 -11.53 42.16 26.26
C ALA A 197 -10.49 41.97 25.13
N ALA A 198 -10.90 42.28 23.89
CA ALA A 198 -10.05 42.56 22.73
C ALA A 198 -8.77 43.33 23.14
N GLY A 199 -7.66 43.06 22.45
CA GLY A 199 -6.36 43.64 22.82
C GLY A 199 -5.22 42.64 22.96
N PHE A 200 -5.26 41.53 22.24
CA PHE A 200 -4.14 40.59 22.20
C PHE A 200 -3.01 41.10 21.30
N THR A 201 -1.80 40.62 21.55
CA THR A 201 -0.65 40.79 20.65
C THR A 201 -0.45 39.52 19.85
N LEU A 202 -0.54 39.60 18.52
CA LEU A 202 -0.24 38.49 17.61
C LEU A 202 1.26 38.19 17.64
N LEU A 203 1.63 36.97 18.04
CA LEU A 203 3.02 36.52 18.15
C LEU A 203 3.52 35.94 16.82
N GLY A 204 2.68 35.13 16.15
CA GLY A 204 3.06 34.51 14.89
C GLY A 204 1.98 33.61 14.32
N LEU A 205 2.18 33.23 13.06
CA LEU A 205 1.28 32.41 12.24
C LEU A 205 2.02 31.15 11.80
N VAL A 206 1.41 29.99 12.01
CA VAL A 206 1.95 28.69 11.61
C VAL A 206 1.07 28.10 10.51
N GLY A 207 1.67 27.81 9.36
CA GLY A 207 1.06 27.04 8.29
C GLY A 207 1.29 25.54 8.50
N LEU A 208 0.22 24.83 8.83
CA LEU A 208 0.18 23.38 8.95
C LEU A 208 -0.39 22.77 7.67
N LYS A 209 0.30 21.80 7.10
CA LYS A 209 -0.18 21.03 5.97
C LYS A 209 -0.89 19.80 6.47
N ASP A 210 -2.13 19.66 6.02
CA ASP A 210 -2.84 18.41 6.17
C ASP A 210 -2.28 17.39 5.17
N ARG A 211 -1.48 16.42 5.64
CA ARG A 211 -1.01 15.34 4.76
C ARG A 211 -2.18 14.54 4.22
N CYS A 212 -3.32 14.50 4.94
CA CYS A 212 -4.54 13.86 4.45
C CYS A 212 -4.86 14.34 3.04
N ARG A 213 -4.88 15.63 2.73
CA ARG A 213 -5.43 16.10 1.45
C ARG A 213 -4.59 15.71 0.22
N ILE A 214 -3.26 15.61 0.37
CA ILE A 214 -2.39 15.22 -0.75
C ILE A 214 -2.26 13.71 -0.82
N GLU A 215 -2.01 13.06 0.33
CA GLU A 215 -1.89 11.60 0.38
C GLU A 215 -3.22 10.93 0.04
N ILE A 216 -4.38 11.50 0.42
CA ILE A 216 -5.68 11.00 -0.02
C ILE A 216 -5.81 11.11 -1.53
N ARG A 217 -5.41 12.21 -2.18
CA ARG A 217 -5.52 12.31 -3.65
C ARG A 217 -4.61 11.31 -4.36
N THR A 218 -3.36 11.17 -3.91
CA THR A 218 -2.43 10.20 -4.49
C THR A 218 -2.80 8.76 -4.16
N ALA A 219 -3.30 8.49 -2.95
CA ALA A 219 -3.80 7.19 -2.52
C ALA A 219 -5.10 6.82 -3.22
N VAL A 220 -6.01 7.76 -3.43
CA VAL A 220 -7.24 7.57 -4.23
C VAL A 220 -6.89 7.28 -5.67
N GLU A 221 -5.98 8.04 -6.29
CA GLU A 221 -5.55 7.79 -7.68
C GLU A 221 -4.83 6.43 -7.80
N SER A 222 -3.98 6.10 -6.84
CA SER A 222 -3.28 4.81 -6.74
C SER A 222 -4.27 3.66 -6.54
N CYS A 223 -5.24 3.84 -5.64
CA CYS A 223 -6.32 2.90 -5.38
C CYS A 223 -7.20 2.72 -6.60
N LYS A 224 -7.54 3.79 -7.32
CA LYS A 224 -8.32 3.75 -8.55
C LYS A 224 -7.62 2.93 -9.63
N LYS A 225 -6.32 3.15 -9.87
CA LYS A 225 -5.51 2.33 -10.79
C LYS A 225 -5.44 0.87 -10.35
N ALA A 226 -5.31 0.63 -9.05
CA ALA A 226 -5.30 -0.71 -8.48
C ALA A 226 -6.67 -1.41 -8.64
N LEU A 227 -7.78 -0.72 -8.39
CA LEU A 227 -9.14 -1.20 -8.56
C LEU A 227 -9.45 -1.48 -10.03
N GLU A 228 -9.00 -0.62 -10.95
CA GLU A 228 -9.10 -0.85 -12.39
C GLU A 228 -8.32 -2.10 -12.80
N SER A 229 -7.13 -2.30 -12.24
CA SER A 229 -6.34 -3.53 -12.44
C SER A 229 -7.05 -4.77 -11.89
N CYS A 230 -7.69 -4.68 -10.73
CA CYS A 230 -8.52 -5.77 -10.17
C CYS A 230 -9.74 -6.07 -11.05
N LYS A 231 -10.44 -5.04 -11.55
CA LYS A 231 -11.58 -5.19 -12.46
C LYS A 231 -11.17 -5.86 -13.77
N ASN A 232 -10.06 -5.41 -14.39
CA ASN A 232 -9.50 -6.03 -15.59
C ASN A 232 -9.08 -7.48 -15.35
N ALA A 233 -8.68 -7.80 -14.12
CA ALA A 233 -8.37 -9.15 -13.68
C ALA A 233 -9.59 -10.01 -13.34
N GLY A 234 -10.81 -9.49 -13.46
CA GLY A 234 -12.05 -10.19 -13.11
C GLY A 234 -12.24 -10.41 -11.61
N VAL A 235 -11.60 -9.58 -10.76
CA VAL A 235 -11.73 -9.63 -9.31
C VAL A 235 -12.72 -8.55 -8.87
N LYS A 236 -13.78 -8.95 -8.16
CA LYS A 236 -14.77 -8.05 -7.60
C LYS A 236 -14.21 -7.39 -6.34
N VAL A 237 -14.40 -6.08 -6.20
CA VAL A 237 -13.98 -5.35 -4.99
C VAL A 237 -15.21 -4.75 -4.30
N ILE A 238 -15.33 -4.99 -3.00
CA ILE A 238 -16.49 -4.58 -2.18
C ILE A 238 -15.97 -3.69 -1.04
N LEU A 239 -16.52 -2.48 -0.93
CA LEU A 239 -16.22 -1.57 0.19
C LEU A 239 -17.17 -1.85 1.35
N VAL A 240 -16.63 -2.20 2.52
CA VAL A 240 -17.41 -2.40 3.75
C VAL A 240 -16.90 -1.44 4.81
N THR A 241 -17.80 -0.62 5.36
CA THR A 241 -17.43 0.36 6.37
C THR A 241 -18.52 0.55 7.42
N GLY A 242 -18.09 0.90 8.63
CA GLY A 242 -18.98 1.32 9.72
C GLY A 242 -19.48 2.76 9.60
N ASP A 243 -18.97 3.53 8.64
CA ASP A 243 -19.44 4.89 8.36
C ASP A 243 -20.82 4.89 7.70
N ASP A 244 -21.53 6.02 7.80
CA ASP A 244 -22.85 6.21 7.19
C ASP A 244 -22.85 5.85 5.68
N VAL A 245 -23.97 5.29 5.22
CA VAL A 245 -24.16 4.83 3.83
C VAL A 245 -23.85 5.93 2.81
N ARG A 246 -24.17 7.20 3.10
CA ARG A 246 -23.88 8.32 2.19
C ARG A 246 -22.38 8.55 2.05
N THR A 247 -21.66 8.48 3.16
CA THR A 247 -20.19 8.62 3.18
C THR A 247 -19.53 7.43 2.51
N ALA A 248 -20.01 6.21 2.78
CA ALA A 248 -19.53 5.00 2.12
C ALA A 248 -19.72 5.08 0.59
N ARG A 249 -20.89 5.55 0.12
CA ARG A 249 -21.18 5.78 -1.30
C ARG A 249 -20.22 6.79 -1.92
N ALA A 250 -20.02 7.93 -1.27
CA ALA A 250 -19.11 8.98 -1.76
C ALA A 250 -17.67 8.47 -1.88
N THR A 251 -17.16 7.80 -0.84
CA THR A 251 -15.83 7.19 -0.85
C THR A 251 -15.68 6.14 -1.97
N ALA A 252 -16.68 5.28 -2.16
CA ALA A 252 -16.63 4.27 -3.21
C ALA A 252 -16.57 4.87 -4.62
N ILE A 253 -17.28 5.97 -4.86
CA ILE A 253 -17.23 6.73 -6.11
C ILE A 253 -15.86 7.38 -6.30
N GLU A 254 -15.33 8.03 -5.26
CA GLU A 254 -14.01 8.67 -5.30
C GLU A 254 -12.89 7.68 -5.61
N CYS A 255 -12.90 6.51 -4.97
CA CYS A 255 -11.93 5.44 -5.21
C CYS A 255 -12.14 4.73 -6.56
N GLY A 256 -13.31 4.86 -7.21
CA GLY A 256 -13.61 4.18 -8.47
C GLY A 256 -14.06 2.73 -8.31
N VAL A 257 -14.63 2.37 -7.16
CA VAL A 257 -15.27 1.04 -6.92
C VAL A 257 -16.44 0.86 -7.90
N PHE A 258 -17.23 1.91 -8.14
CA PHE A 258 -18.22 1.99 -9.22
C PHE A 258 -18.28 3.42 -9.78
N SER A 259 -18.79 3.56 -11.02
CA SER A 259 -18.88 4.86 -11.71
C SER A 259 -20.26 5.50 -11.52
N CYS A 260 -20.34 6.83 -11.50
CA CYS A 260 -21.61 7.57 -11.42
C CYS A 260 -22.54 7.33 -12.62
N ASP A 261 -22.02 6.93 -13.78
CA ASP A 261 -22.78 6.79 -15.03
C ASP A 261 -23.72 5.56 -15.06
N GLN A 262 -23.77 4.77 -13.99
CA GLN A 262 -24.71 3.66 -13.84
C GLN A 262 -25.98 4.11 -13.10
N GLU A 263 -26.72 5.06 -13.68
CA GLU A 263 -28.00 5.56 -13.14
C GLU A 263 -29.12 4.48 -13.15
N ASP A 264 -28.94 3.36 -13.85
CA ASP A 264 -29.95 2.27 -13.94
C ASP A 264 -29.73 1.09 -12.95
N VAL A 265 -28.71 1.12 -12.07
CA VAL A 265 -28.38 0.03 -11.12
C VAL A 265 -28.67 0.41 -9.65
N GLU A 266 -29.47 1.45 -9.45
CA GLU A 266 -29.49 2.31 -8.25
C GLU A 266 -30.04 1.77 -6.91
N SER A 267 -30.36 0.48 -6.72
CA SER A 267 -30.84 0.00 -5.39
C SER A 267 -30.14 -1.22 -4.80
N ASP A 268 -29.52 -2.10 -5.61
CA ASP A 268 -28.99 -3.37 -5.09
C ASP A 268 -27.47 -3.35 -4.84
N ALA A 269 -26.75 -2.33 -5.35
CA ALA A 269 -25.30 -2.25 -5.22
C ALA A 269 -24.82 -1.66 -3.88
N VAL A 270 -25.64 -0.81 -3.25
CA VAL A 270 -25.34 -0.18 -1.96
C VAL A 270 -26.36 -0.68 -0.95
N VAL A 271 -25.88 -1.24 0.16
CA VAL A 271 -26.73 -1.78 1.23
C VAL A 271 -26.29 -1.24 2.59
N GLU A 272 -27.24 -1.11 3.51
CA GLU A 272 -26.93 -0.85 4.91
C GLU A 272 -26.70 -2.16 5.66
N GLY A 273 -25.77 -2.20 6.61
CA GLY A 273 -25.47 -3.41 7.41
C GLY A 273 -26.72 -4.00 8.07
N VAL A 274 -27.56 -3.16 8.68
CA VAL A 274 -28.83 -3.60 9.29
C VAL A 274 -29.82 -4.18 8.27
N GLN A 275 -29.83 -3.65 7.05
CA GLN A 275 -30.69 -4.15 5.97
C GLN A 275 -30.20 -5.52 5.49
N PHE A 276 -28.88 -5.69 5.36
CA PHE A 276 -28.26 -6.95 4.98
C PHE A 276 -28.54 -8.06 6.00
N SER A 277 -28.42 -7.75 7.29
CA SER A 277 -28.70 -8.71 8.36
C SER A 277 -30.17 -9.08 8.46
N ASN A 278 -31.08 -8.19 8.08
CA ASN A 278 -32.52 -8.47 8.05
C ASN A 278 -32.97 -9.31 6.83
N TYR A 279 -32.13 -9.49 5.81
CA TYR A 279 -32.47 -10.36 4.69
C TYR A 279 -32.57 -11.82 5.10
N SER A 280 -33.51 -12.55 4.48
CA SER A 280 -33.52 -14.02 4.52
C SER A 280 -32.29 -14.59 3.82
N ARG A 281 -31.93 -15.84 4.14
CA ARG A 281 -30.75 -16.48 3.57
C ARG A 281 -30.82 -16.51 2.03
N GLU A 282 -31.98 -16.82 1.48
CA GLU A 282 -32.21 -16.88 0.03
C GLU A 282 -32.01 -15.50 -0.62
N GLN A 283 -32.54 -14.44 0.01
CA GLN A 283 -32.35 -13.06 -0.46
C GLN A 283 -30.90 -12.61 -0.37
N ARG A 284 -30.16 -13.02 0.67
CA ARG A 284 -28.72 -12.72 0.78
C ARG A 284 -27.97 -13.34 -0.38
N MET A 285 -28.17 -14.62 -0.67
CA MET A 285 -27.47 -15.33 -1.75
C MET A 285 -27.78 -14.73 -3.13
N GLU A 286 -29.04 -14.35 -3.40
CA GLU A 286 -29.40 -13.71 -4.67
C GLU A 286 -28.75 -12.32 -4.84
N ARG A 287 -28.60 -11.55 -3.76
CA ARG A 287 -28.14 -10.16 -3.80
C ARG A 287 -26.63 -9.99 -3.56
N ILE A 288 -25.96 -10.94 -2.91
CA ILE A 288 -24.53 -10.84 -2.56
C ILE A 288 -23.65 -10.60 -3.79
N GLY A 289 -24.04 -11.21 -4.93
CA GLY A 289 -23.38 -11.02 -6.22
C GLY A 289 -23.47 -9.59 -6.76
N LYS A 290 -24.46 -8.79 -6.34
CA LYS A 290 -24.69 -7.41 -6.81
C LYS A 290 -24.12 -6.33 -5.87
N ILE A 291 -23.98 -6.64 -4.58
CA ILE A 291 -23.52 -5.66 -3.58
C ILE A 291 -22.06 -5.28 -3.84
N LEU A 292 -21.78 -3.97 -3.86
CA LEU A 292 -20.45 -3.36 -4.01
C LEU A 292 -20.07 -2.49 -2.81
N VAL A 293 -21.06 -1.94 -2.10
CA VAL A 293 -20.84 -1.12 -0.90
C VAL A 293 -21.77 -1.54 0.22
N MET A 294 -21.21 -1.70 1.42
CA MET A 294 -21.96 -1.83 2.65
C MET A 294 -21.56 -0.70 3.61
N GLY A 295 -22.52 0.16 3.95
CA GLY A 295 -22.37 1.22 4.96
C GLY A 295 -23.03 0.84 6.28
N SER A 296 -22.70 1.56 7.35
CA SER A 296 -23.19 1.33 8.72
C SER A 296 -23.06 -0.14 9.16
N SER A 297 -21.99 -0.83 8.75
CA SER A 297 -21.81 -2.26 9.01
C SER A 297 -21.32 -2.55 10.42
N SER A 298 -21.92 -3.51 11.10
CA SER A 298 -21.37 -4.10 12.31
C SER A 298 -20.35 -5.21 11.99
N PRO A 299 -19.47 -5.60 12.93
CA PRO A 299 -18.52 -6.69 12.72
C PRO A 299 -19.20 -8.03 12.39
N SER A 300 -20.39 -8.27 12.95
CA SER A 300 -21.23 -9.43 12.61
C SER A 300 -21.74 -9.39 11.17
N ASP A 301 -22.10 -8.21 10.66
CA ASP A 301 -22.60 -8.08 9.29
C ASP A 301 -21.48 -8.37 8.27
N LYS A 302 -20.27 -7.87 8.54
CA LYS A 302 -19.08 -8.13 7.71
C LYS A 302 -18.75 -9.63 7.68
N LEU A 303 -18.82 -10.30 8.83
CA LEU A 303 -18.63 -11.74 8.94
C LEU A 303 -19.65 -12.54 8.14
N GLU A 304 -20.94 -12.17 8.24
CA GLU A 304 -22.02 -12.84 7.52
C GLU A 304 -21.89 -12.66 6.00
N MET A 305 -21.48 -11.46 5.55
CA MET A 305 -21.19 -11.19 4.14
C MET A 305 -20.07 -12.12 3.61
N ILE A 306 -18.99 -12.31 4.37
CA ILE A 306 -17.89 -13.20 4.00
C ILE A 306 -18.41 -14.65 3.86
N ARG A 307 -19.24 -15.11 4.80
CA ARG A 307 -19.82 -16.46 4.73
C ARG A 307 -20.70 -16.65 3.51
N CYS A 308 -21.59 -15.70 3.21
CA CYS A 308 -22.45 -15.78 2.02
C CYS A 308 -21.61 -15.82 0.72
N LEU A 309 -20.56 -15.01 0.62
CA LEU A 309 -19.67 -15.03 -0.55
C LEU A 309 -18.94 -16.38 -0.70
N LYS A 310 -18.48 -16.96 0.41
CA LYS A 310 -17.85 -18.30 0.40
C LYS A 310 -18.83 -19.40 0.04
N GLU A 311 -20.09 -19.32 0.50
CA GLU A 311 -21.16 -20.25 0.15
C GLU A 311 -21.50 -20.22 -1.36
N GLU A 312 -21.42 -19.04 -1.99
CA GLU A 312 -21.53 -18.88 -3.45
C GLU A 312 -20.29 -19.42 -4.22
N GLY A 313 -19.25 -19.87 -3.51
CA GLY A 313 -18.03 -20.44 -4.08
C GLY A 313 -16.96 -19.40 -4.45
N HIS A 314 -17.09 -18.15 -3.99
CA HIS A 314 -16.06 -17.13 -4.14
C HIS A 314 -14.90 -17.38 -3.17
N VAL A 315 -13.67 -17.22 -3.66
CA VAL A 315 -12.49 -17.07 -2.80
C VAL A 315 -12.41 -15.61 -2.36
N VAL A 316 -12.55 -15.39 -1.05
CA VAL A 316 -12.70 -14.06 -0.44
C VAL A 316 -11.40 -13.64 0.25
N ALA A 317 -10.83 -12.53 -0.20
CA ALA A 317 -9.77 -11.83 0.50
C ALA A 317 -10.35 -10.65 1.28
N VAL A 318 -9.91 -10.45 2.53
CA VAL A 318 -10.41 -9.36 3.39
C VAL A 318 -9.22 -8.53 3.85
N THR A 319 -9.32 -7.21 3.70
CA THR A 319 -8.43 -6.27 4.36
C THR A 319 -9.05 -5.76 5.67
N GLY A 320 -8.23 -5.63 6.70
CA GLY A 320 -8.66 -5.07 7.98
C GLY A 320 -7.51 -4.51 8.80
N GLY A 321 -7.77 -3.40 9.49
CA GLY A 321 -6.82 -2.77 10.42
C GLY A 321 -7.34 -2.66 11.85
N GLY A 322 -8.66 -2.76 12.05
CA GLY A 322 -9.28 -2.58 13.36
C GLY A 322 -9.27 -3.86 14.21
N THR A 323 -9.34 -3.69 15.53
CA THR A 323 -9.57 -4.82 16.46
C THR A 323 -10.87 -5.56 16.15
N ASN A 324 -11.85 -4.85 15.61
CA ASN A 324 -13.15 -5.39 15.21
C ASN A 324 -13.08 -6.24 13.93
N ASP A 325 -12.03 -6.10 13.13
CA ASP A 325 -11.86 -6.87 11.89
C ASP A 325 -11.28 -8.26 12.14
N ALA A 326 -10.75 -8.55 13.32
CA ALA A 326 -10.07 -9.80 13.63
C ALA A 326 -10.93 -11.06 13.38
N LEU A 327 -12.24 -10.98 13.64
CA LEU A 327 -13.17 -12.09 13.36
C LEU A 327 -13.44 -12.25 11.87
N ALA A 328 -13.54 -11.14 11.15
CA ALA A 328 -13.75 -11.14 9.71
C ALA A 328 -12.51 -11.65 8.96
N LEU A 329 -11.31 -11.26 9.42
CA LEU A 329 -10.04 -11.78 8.92
C LEU A 329 -9.99 -13.29 9.08
N LYS A 330 -10.23 -13.83 10.28
CA LYS A 330 -10.21 -15.28 10.56
C LYS A 330 -11.19 -16.14 9.76
N GLU A 331 -12.26 -15.54 9.23
CA GLU A 331 -13.24 -16.25 8.41
C GLU A 331 -12.91 -16.17 6.91
N ALA A 332 -12.08 -15.21 6.49
CA ALA A 332 -11.70 -15.05 5.10
C ALA A 332 -10.83 -16.21 4.61
N ASP A 333 -10.80 -16.45 3.29
CA ASP A 333 -9.84 -17.41 2.72
C ASP A 333 -8.43 -16.81 2.66
N ILE A 334 -8.34 -15.48 2.61
CA ILE A 334 -7.08 -14.74 2.57
C ILE A 334 -7.19 -13.49 3.43
N GLU A 335 -6.34 -13.43 4.45
CA GLU A 335 -6.40 -12.45 5.52
C GLU A 335 -5.29 -11.40 5.32
N LEU A 336 -5.67 -10.13 5.14
CA LEU A 336 -4.75 -9.03 4.88
C LEU A 336 -4.87 -7.97 5.98
N SER A 337 -3.76 -7.63 6.64
CA SER A 337 -3.73 -6.50 7.56
C SER A 337 -2.81 -5.38 7.09
N MET A 338 -3.12 -4.17 7.53
CA MET A 338 -2.25 -3.00 7.36
C MET A 338 -1.12 -3.02 8.41
N GLY A 339 0.10 -2.71 7.99
CA GLY A 339 1.31 -2.78 8.80
C GLY A 339 1.53 -1.54 9.67
N LEU A 340 1.32 -0.34 9.14
CA LEU A 340 1.50 0.90 9.91
C LEU A 340 0.24 1.20 10.75
N ARG A 341 -0.94 0.98 10.16
CA ARG A 341 -2.23 1.41 10.74
C ARG A 341 -3.01 0.28 11.39
N GLY A 342 -2.65 -0.98 11.12
CA GLY A 342 -3.30 -2.13 11.73
C GLY A 342 -2.96 -2.26 13.21
N THR A 343 -3.97 -2.53 14.01
CA THR A 343 -3.81 -2.90 15.43
C THR A 343 -3.06 -4.22 15.54
N GLU A 344 -2.35 -4.43 16.65
CA GLU A 344 -1.57 -5.67 16.86
C GLU A 344 -2.46 -6.93 16.77
N VAL A 345 -3.70 -6.82 17.26
CA VAL A 345 -4.71 -7.87 17.18
C VAL A 345 -5.06 -8.22 15.73
N ALA A 346 -5.15 -7.23 14.83
CA ALA A 346 -5.42 -7.45 13.42
C ALA A 346 -4.23 -8.11 12.71
N LYS A 347 -3.00 -7.71 13.03
CA LYS A 347 -1.77 -8.30 12.48
C LYS A 347 -1.58 -9.75 12.90
N GLU A 348 -1.85 -10.05 14.16
CA GLU A 348 -1.78 -11.42 14.68
C GLU A 348 -2.90 -12.32 14.14
N SER A 349 -4.02 -11.72 13.72
CA SER A 349 -5.15 -12.42 13.10
C SER A 349 -5.11 -12.38 11.57
N SER A 350 -3.96 -12.10 10.96
CA SER A 350 -3.80 -12.07 9.51
C SER A 350 -2.59 -12.88 9.05
N ASP A 351 -2.76 -13.62 7.95
CA ASP A 351 -1.67 -14.34 7.29
C ASP A 351 -0.66 -13.40 6.60
N ILE A 352 -1.11 -12.24 6.12
CA ILE A 352 -0.29 -11.32 5.33
C ILE A 352 -0.42 -9.88 5.84
N VAL A 353 0.71 -9.28 6.19
CA VAL A 353 0.80 -7.89 6.65
C VAL A 353 1.42 -7.00 5.58
N ILE A 354 0.70 -5.96 5.17
CA ILE A 354 1.16 -4.97 4.18
C ILE A 354 1.91 -3.85 4.91
N LEU A 355 3.24 -3.87 4.83
CA LEU A 355 4.08 -2.95 5.61
C LEU A 355 3.98 -1.48 5.20
N ASP A 356 3.59 -1.20 3.96
CA ASP A 356 3.53 0.15 3.39
C ASP A 356 2.13 0.76 3.36
N ASP A 357 1.12 0.04 3.85
CA ASP A 357 -0.30 0.42 3.86
C ASP A 357 -0.83 0.90 2.50
N ASN A 358 -0.23 0.41 1.40
CA ASN A 358 -0.61 0.79 0.04
C ASN A 358 -1.43 -0.31 -0.62
N PHE A 359 -2.61 0.04 -1.13
CA PHE A 359 -3.47 -0.90 -1.84
C PHE A 359 -2.84 -1.44 -3.15
N ILE A 360 -1.87 -0.73 -3.75
CA ILE A 360 -1.09 -1.24 -4.90
C ILE A 360 -0.36 -2.55 -4.54
N SER A 361 0.07 -2.70 -3.30
CA SER A 361 0.75 -3.92 -2.82
C SER A 361 -0.18 -5.13 -2.89
N VAL A 362 -1.49 -4.95 -2.67
CA VAL A 362 -2.50 -6.02 -2.84
C VAL A 362 -2.57 -6.49 -4.30
N VAL A 363 -2.56 -5.56 -5.25
CA VAL A 363 -2.57 -5.88 -6.70
C VAL A 363 -1.28 -6.56 -7.14
N THR A 364 -0.15 -6.10 -6.61
CA THR A 364 1.16 -6.70 -6.88
C THR A 364 1.20 -8.14 -6.38
N MET A 365 0.70 -8.37 -5.16
CA MET A 365 0.57 -9.70 -4.58
C MET A 365 -0.41 -10.59 -5.35
N LEU A 366 -1.52 -10.05 -5.87
CA LEU A 366 -2.43 -10.78 -6.76
C LEU A 366 -1.70 -11.25 -8.03
N SER A 367 -0.91 -10.37 -8.65
CA SER A 367 -0.12 -10.66 -9.85
C SER A 367 0.93 -11.75 -9.60
N TRP A 368 1.69 -11.63 -8.50
CA TRP A 368 2.65 -12.65 -8.07
C TRP A 368 1.97 -13.99 -7.77
N GLY A 369 0.81 -13.97 -7.12
CA GLY A 369 0.04 -15.19 -6.85
C GLY A 369 -0.38 -15.91 -8.12
N ARG A 370 -0.75 -15.17 -9.19
CA ARG A 370 -1.08 -15.75 -10.50
C ARG A 370 0.15 -16.29 -11.22
N CYS A 371 1.28 -15.58 -11.13
CA CYS A 371 2.56 -16.03 -11.68
C CYS A 371 2.96 -17.37 -11.06
N ILE A 372 2.97 -17.47 -9.73
CA ILE A 372 3.32 -18.69 -9.00
C ILE A 372 2.37 -19.85 -9.38
N HIS A 373 1.07 -19.60 -9.50
CA HIS A 373 0.12 -20.63 -9.91
C HIS A 373 0.43 -21.20 -11.31
N ASN A 374 0.69 -20.32 -12.29
CA ASN A 374 1.06 -20.71 -13.64
C ASN A 374 2.38 -21.48 -13.68
N ASN A 375 3.35 -21.04 -12.88
CA ASN A 375 4.66 -21.67 -12.73
C ASN A 375 4.54 -23.08 -12.14
N ILE A 376 3.68 -23.27 -11.14
CA ILE A 376 3.37 -24.59 -10.58
C ILE A 376 2.72 -25.49 -11.64
N GLN A 377 1.80 -24.98 -12.46
CA GLN A 377 1.20 -25.76 -13.55
C GLN A 377 2.24 -26.24 -14.57
N LYS A 378 3.17 -25.35 -14.97
CA LYS A 378 4.30 -25.71 -15.85
C LYS A 378 5.19 -26.79 -15.22
N LEU A 379 5.49 -26.66 -13.92
CA LEU A 379 6.28 -27.65 -13.18
C LEU A 379 5.57 -29.01 -13.14
N ILE A 380 4.27 -29.04 -12.84
CA ILE A 380 3.48 -30.28 -12.83
C ILE A 380 3.44 -30.90 -14.23
N GLN A 381 3.24 -30.10 -15.27
CA GLN A 381 3.25 -30.59 -16.65
C GLN A 381 4.58 -31.27 -16.99
N PHE A 382 5.69 -30.58 -16.72
CA PHE A 382 7.03 -31.09 -16.97
C PHE A 382 7.32 -32.38 -16.19
N GLN A 383 7.01 -32.37 -14.89
CA GLN A 383 7.28 -33.50 -14.01
C GLN A 383 6.45 -34.72 -14.35
N LEU A 384 5.17 -34.52 -14.69
CA LEU A 384 4.29 -35.62 -15.06
C LEU A 384 4.68 -36.22 -16.41
N THR A 385 5.02 -35.39 -17.42
CA THR A 385 5.51 -35.85 -18.73
C THR A 385 6.72 -36.77 -18.57
N MET A 386 7.74 -36.33 -17.84
CA MET A 386 8.97 -37.12 -17.67
C MET A 386 8.72 -38.43 -16.93
N ASN A 387 7.92 -38.41 -15.87
CA ASN A 387 7.60 -39.60 -15.10
C ASN A 387 6.81 -40.64 -15.89
N VAL A 388 5.80 -40.19 -16.64
CA VAL A 388 4.98 -41.08 -17.47
C VAL A 388 5.78 -41.63 -18.64
N ALA A 389 6.61 -40.80 -19.30
CA ALA A 389 7.47 -41.25 -20.39
C ALA A 389 8.47 -42.32 -19.94
N ALA A 390 9.18 -42.08 -18.82
CA ALA A 390 10.12 -43.05 -18.27
C ALA A 390 9.46 -44.40 -17.92
N LEU A 391 8.22 -44.37 -17.41
CA LEU A 391 7.44 -45.59 -17.14
C LEU A 391 7.10 -46.34 -18.44
N VAL A 392 6.57 -45.62 -19.44
CA VAL A 392 6.14 -46.20 -20.73
C VAL A 392 7.33 -46.82 -21.47
N ILE A 393 8.48 -46.15 -21.51
CA ILE A 393 9.69 -46.65 -22.17
C ILE A 393 10.21 -47.92 -21.49
N ASN A 394 10.26 -47.95 -20.16
CA ASN A 394 10.68 -49.14 -19.44
C ASN A 394 9.72 -50.31 -19.64
N LEU A 395 8.40 -50.03 -19.72
CA LEU A 395 7.40 -51.04 -20.03
C LEU A 395 7.60 -51.64 -21.42
N ILE A 396 7.77 -50.79 -22.46
CA ILE A 396 8.01 -51.23 -23.84
C ILE A 396 9.30 -52.07 -23.92
N SER A 397 10.37 -51.61 -23.27
CA SER A 397 11.65 -52.33 -23.21
C SER A 397 11.52 -53.70 -22.53
N ALA A 398 10.85 -53.77 -21.38
CA ALA A 398 10.65 -55.02 -20.66
C ALA A 398 9.83 -56.02 -21.47
N CYS A 399 8.77 -55.56 -22.15
CA CYS A 399 7.93 -56.40 -23.00
C CYS A 399 8.67 -56.94 -24.24
N SER A 400 9.52 -56.14 -24.88
CA SER A 400 10.18 -56.56 -26.12
C SER A 400 11.51 -57.30 -25.90
N SER A 401 12.32 -56.87 -24.93
CA SER A 401 13.69 -57.37 -24.74
C SER A 401 13.84 -58.24 -23.49
N GLY A 402 12.83 -58.28 -22.60
CA GLY A 402 12.89 -58.99 -21.32
C GLY A 402 13.78 -58.34 -20.27
N VAL A 403 14.41 -57.20 -20.59
CA VAL A 403 15.31 -56.45 -19.72
C VAL A 403 14.83 -55.01 -19.61
N LEU A 404 14.92 -54.45 -18.40
CA LEU A 404 14.62 -53.05 -18.13
C LEU A 404 15.72 -52.17 -18.77
N SER A 405 15.30 -51.17 -19.55
CA SER A 405 16.22 -50.23 -20.20
C SER A 405 16.95 -49.31 -19.21
N VAL A 406 16.26 -48.91 -18.13
CA VAL A 406 16.81 -48.03 -17.10
C VAL A 406 16.70 -48.71 -15.74
N SER A 407 17.80 -48.73 -14.98
CA SER A 407 17.83 -49.28 -13.62
C SER A 407 17.04 -48.40 -12.65
N ALA A 408 16.47 -49.01 -11.60
CA ALA A 408 15.72 -48.28 -10.57
C ALA A 408 16.56 -47.16 -9.91
N PHE A 409 17.87 -47.39 -9.71
CA PHE A 409 18.79 -46.37 -9.20
C PHE A 409 18.96 -45.19 -10.16
N GLN A 410 18.98 -45.45 -11.47
CA GLN A 410 19.14 -44.41 -12.49
C GLN A 410 17.89 -43.53 -12.59
N ILE A 411 16.69 -44.12 -12.52
CA ILE A 411 15.42 -43.37 -12.47
C ILE A 411 15.38 -42.49 -11.22
N LEU A 412 15.83 -43.01 -10.07
CA LEU A 412 15.90 -42.23 -8.84
C LEU A 412 16.87 -41.05 -8.96
N TRP A 413 18.08 -41.30 -9.48
CA TRP A 413 19.08 -40.25 -9.67
C TRP A 413 18.61 -39.16 -10.64
N GLU A 414 18.02 -39.55 -11.77
CA GLU A 414 17.45 -38.63 -12.74
C GLU A 414 16.33 -37.78 -12.12
N LYS A 415 15.40 -38.39 -11.38
CA LYS A 415 14.35 -37.65 -10.66
C LYS A 415 14.94 -36.60 -9.72
N VAL A 416 15.92 -36.97 -8.91
CA VAL A 416 16.52 -36.00 -7.97
C VAL A 416 17.13 -34.81 -8.72
N VAL A 417 17.82 -35.06 -9.82
CA VAL A 417 18.45 -33.99 -10.61
C VAL A 417 17.40 -33.13 -11.33
N ILE A 418 16.45 -33.75 -12.02
CA ILE A 418 15.41 -33.06 -12.81
C ILE A 418 14.47 -32.26 -11.90
N ASP A 419 14.05 -32.83 -10.78
CA ASP A 419 13.12 -32.16 -9.85
C ASP A 419 13.79 -30.93 -9.23
N THR A 420 15.07 -31.04 -8.87
CA THR A 420 15.84 -29.93 -8.27
C THR A 420 16.09 -28.82 -9.28
N LEU A 421 16.52 -29.15 -10.51
CA LEU A 421 16.80 -28.17 -11.56
C LEU A 421 15.52 -27.54 -12.12
N GLY A 422 14.47 -28.35 -12.30
CA GLY A 422 13.16 -27.89 -12.77
C GLY A 422 12.50 -26.94 -11.79
N LEU A 423 12.55 -27.23 -10.48
CA LEU A 423 12.07 -26.31 -9.45
C LEU A 423 12.86 -24.99 -9.46
N LEU A 424 14.19 -25.07 -9.57
CA LEU A 424 15.05 -23.88 -9.59
C LEU A 424 14.77 -22.98 -10.80
N ALA A 425 14.59 -23.57 -11.98
CA ALA A 425 14.29 -22.84 -13.21
C ALA A 425 12.94 -22.11 -13.12
N VAL A 426 11.92 -22.79 -12.61
CA VAL A 426 10.56 -22.25 -12.47
C VAL A 426 10.49 -21.12 -11.43
N ILE A 427 11.25 -21.20 -10.34
CA ILE A 427 11.30 -20.15 -9.32
C ILE A 427 12.11 -18.94 -9.78
N SER A 428 13.17 -19.14 -10.57
CA SER A 428 14.15 -18.08 -10.84
C SER A 428 13.83 -17.20 -12.05
N HIS A 429 13.00 -17.66 -13.00
CA HIS A 429 12.98 -17.06 -14.34
C HIS A 429 11.69 -16.31 -14.73
N ASP A 430 10.53 -16.66 -14.16
CA ASP A 430 9.25 -16.09 -14.58
C ASP A 430 8.83 -14.91 -13.70
N GLN A 431 8.98 -13.69 -14.24
CA GLN A 431 8.42 -12.47 -13.65
C GLN A 431 6.92 -12.34 -13.99
N PRO A 432 6.13 -11.66 -13.14
CA PRO A 432 4.70 -11.46 -13.42
C PRO A 432 4.48 -10.58 -14.66
N THR A 433 4.00 -11.19 -15.75
CA THR A 433 3.62 -10.48 -16.98
C THR A 433 2.27 -9.79 -16.85
N LYS A 434 2.11 -8.62 -17.48
CA LYS A 434 0.84 -7.86 -17.48
C LYS A 434 -0.35 -8.65 -18.03
N ASP A 435 -0.12 -9.61 -18.93
CA ASP A 435 -1.18 -10.44 -19.50
C ASP A 435 -1.79 -11.43 -18.49
N LEU A 436 -1.09 -11.77 -17.41
CA LEU A 436 -1.65 -12.57 -16.32
C LEU A 436 -2.78 -11.84 -15.58
N MET A 437 -2.74 -10.50 -15.60
CA MET A 437 -3.77 -9.65 -15.01
C MET A 437 -4.97 -9.42 -15.95
N ARG A 438 -4.91 -9.91 -17.20
CA ARG A 438 -6.06 -9.89 -18.14
C ARG A 438 -6.87 -11.19 -18.11
N LYS A 439 -6.29 -12.26 -17.57
CA LYS A 439 -6.98 -13.54 -17.42
C LYS A 439 -7.98 -13.47 -16.25
N PRO A 440 -9.15 -14.12 -16.35
CA PRO A 440 -10.05 -14.24 -15.21
C PRO A 440 -9.41 -15.04 -14.07
N PRO A 441 -9.86 -14.87 -12.82
CA PRO A 441 -9.33 -15.62 -11.69
C PRO A 441 -9.56 -17.12 -11.89
N VAL A 442 -8.55 -17.92 -11.53
CA VAL A 442 -8.64 -19.38 -11.61
C VAL A 442 -9.54 -19.86 -10.47
N TRP A 443 -10.70 -20.40 -10.82
CA TRP A 443 -11.64 -20.98 -9.86
C TRP A 443 -10.98 -22.13 -9.08
N TRP A 444 -11.10 -22.10 -7.75
CA TRP A 444 -10.44 -23.06 -6.85
C TRP A 444 -10.85 -24.51 -7.10
N SER A 445 -12.04 -24.73 -7.66
CA SER A 445 -12.60 -26.05 -7.99
C SER A 445 -12.10 -26.63 -9.33
N LYS A 446 -11.44 -25.82 -10.19
CA LYS A 446 -10.85 -26.36 -11.42
C LYS A 446 -9.62 -27.18 -11.07
N ARG A 447 -9.55 -28.40 -11.62
CA ARG A 447 -8.39 -29.28 -11.46
C ARG A 447 -7.13 -28.53 -11.89
N PRO A 448 -6.01 -28.65 -11.16
CA PRO A 448 -4.76 -27.99 -11.54
C PRO A 448 -4.25 -28.43 -12.91
N ILE A 449 -4.65 -29.63 -13.35
CA ILE A 449 -4.41 -30.15 -14.70
C ILE A 449 -5.65 -29.87 -15.56
N ASN A 450 -5.51 -28.92 -16.48
CA ASN A 450 -6.52 -28.61 -17.49
C ASN A 450 -6.48 -29.62 -18.65
N GLU A 451 -7.55 -29.75 -19.44
CA GLU A 451 -7.60 -30.65 -20.60
C GLU A 451 -6.50 -30.34 -21.63
N SER A 452 -6.19 -29.05 -21.81
CA SER A 452 -5.07 -28.62 -22.66
C SER A 452 -3.72 -29.10 -22.12
N ILE A 453 -3.47 -28.97 -20.81
CA ILE A 453 -2.23 -29.46 -20.18
C ILE A 453 -2.14 -30.97 -20.33
N PHE A 454 -3.24 -31.69 -20.10
CA PHE A 454 -3.29 -33.14 -20.25
C PHE A 454 -3.00 -33.60 -21.69
N ASN A 455 -3.57 -32.94 -22.69
CA ASN A 455 -3.28 -33.21 -24.10
C ASN A 455 -1.81 -32.95 -24.45
N ASN A 456 -1.23 -31.85 -23.94
CA ASN A 456 0.19 -31.56 -24.13
C ASN A 456 1.07 -32.67 -23.54
N ILE A 457 0.73 -33.17 -22.33
CA ILE A 457 1.45 -34.27 -21.69
C ILE A 457 1.36 -35.54 -22.55
N LEU A 458 0.17 -35.90 -23.04
CA LEU A 458 0.00 -37.09 -23.87
C LEU A 458 0.82 -37.03 -25.16
N ILE A 459 0.81 -35.89 -25.85
CA ILE A 459 1.57 -35.69 -27.10
C ILE A 459 3.08 -35.81 -26.84
N GLN A 460 3.57 -35.17 -25.77
CA GLN A 460 4.99 -35.21 -25.41
C GLN A 460 5.44 -36.61 -25.01
N VAL A 461 4.65 -37.30 -24.17
CA VAL A 461 4.92 -38.70 -23.77
C VAL A 461 4.96 -39.60 -24.99
N PHE A 462 4.00 -39.46 -25.91
CA PHE A 462 3.97 -40.25 -27.14
C PHE A 462 5.20 -40.00 -28.01
N TYR A 463 5.57 -38.74 -28.23
CA TYR A 463 6.75 -38.36 -29.00
C TYR A 463 8.05 -38.92 -28.40
N GLN A 464 8.24 -38.77 -27.08
CA GLN A 464 9.41 -39.31 -26.37
C GLN A 464 9.44 -40.83 -26.43
N ALA A 465 8.31 -41.50 -26.20
CA ALA A 465 8.22 -42.96 -26.22
C ALA A 465 8.52 -43.52 -27.61
N VAL A 466 7.96 -42.95 -28.68
CA VAL A 466 8.21 -43.39 -30.06
C VAL A 466 9.67 -43.17 -30.45
N THR A 467 10.22 -41.98 -30.18
CA THR A 467 11.60 -41.64 -30.55
C THR A 467 12.62 -42.51 -29.82
N LEU A 468 12.47 -42.68 -28.50
CA LEU A 468 13.40 -43.49 -27.70
C LEU A 468 13.25 -44.98 -27.99
N SER A 469 12.03 -45.49 -28.20
CA SER A 469 11.82 -46.88 -28.60
C SER A 469 12.41 -47.15 -29.99
N ALA A 470 12.24 -46.24 -30.96
CA ALA A 470 12.83 -46.38 -32.29
C ALA A 470 14.37 -46.41 -32.23
N LEU A 471 14.98 -45.59 -31.38
CA LEU A 471 16.42 -45.63 -31.13
C LEU A 471 16.87 -46.95 -30.49
N GLN A 472 16.06 -47.52 -29.60
CA GLN A 472 16.33 -48.81 -28.96
C GLN A 472 16.20 -50.01 -29.92
N PHE A 473 15.18 -50.01 -30.79
CA PHE A 473 14.88 -51.14 -31.68
C PHE A 473 15.44 -50.94 -33.09
N ASN A 474 16.54 -51.64 -33.39
CA ASN A 474 17.16 -51.86 -34.72
C ASN A 474 17.61 -50.65 -35.55
N VAL A 475 16.99 -49.47 -35.43
CA VAL A 475 17.33 -48.28 -36.21
C VAL A 475 18.61 -47.63 -35.69
N GLY A 476 18.82 -47.58 -34.37
CA GLY A 476 20.06 -47.05 -33.78
C GLY A 476 21.32 -47.84 -34.20
N LYS A 477 21.24 -49.17 -34.26
CA LYS A 477 22.34 -50.03 -34.75
C LYS A 477 22.62 -49.84 -36.25
N SER A 478 21.58 -49.62 -37.05
CA SER A 478 21.70 -49.49 -38.50
C SER A 478 22.09 -48.08 -38.96
N ILE A 479 21.72 -47.03 -38.23
CA ILE A 479 21.95 -45.63 -38.62
C ILE A 479 23.24 -45.05 -38.02
N LEU A 480 23.52 -45.31 -36.75
CA LEU A 480 24.66 -44.68 -36.06
C LEU A 480 25.92 -45.54 -36.04
N GLY A 481 25.85 -46.82 -36.40
CA GLY A 481 27.01 -47.73 -36.46
C GLY A 481 27.73 -47.94 -35.11
N LEU A 482 27.25 -47.33 -34.03
CA LEU A 482 27.72 -47.52 -32.67
C LEU A 482 26.81 -48.53 -31.96
N ALA A 483 27.42 -49.49 -31.27
CA ALA A 483 26.75 -50.23 -30.20
C ALA A 483 26.55 -49.26 -29.02
N ILE A 484 25.61 -48.32 -29.15
CA ILE A 484 25.37 -47.28 -28.16
C ILE A 484 24.81 -47.97 -26.92
N ASN A 485 25.57 -47.94 -25.83
CA ASN A 485 25.08 -48.31 -24.52
C ASN A 485 23.89 -47.40 -24.20
N ILE A 486 22.74 -48.00 -23.88
CA ILE A 486 21.49 -47.33 -23.52
C ILE A 486 21.73 -46.24 -22.45
N HIS A 487 22.74 -46.46 -21.60
CA HIS A 487 23.19 -45.55 -20.56
C HIS A 487 23.58 -44.15 -21.09
N THR A 488 24.28 -44.08 -22.23
CA THR A 488 24.78 -42.82 -22.80
C THR A 488 23.71 -42.07 -23.56
N CYS A 489 22.79 -42.76 -24.24
CA CYS A 489 21.67 -42.13 -24.96
C CYS A 489 20.66 -41.51 -24.00
N PHE A 490 20.35 -42.17 -22.88
CA PHE A 490 19.42 -41.64 -21.91
C PHE A 490 19.98 -40.40 -21.20
N GLN A 491 21.27 -40.41 -20.83
CA GLN A 491 21.98 -39.22 -20.32
C GLN A 491 22.11 -38.09 -21.36
N TYR A 492 22.33 -38.41 -22.64
CA TYR A 492 22.41 -37.39 -23.69
C TYR A 492 21.04 -36.81 -24.05
N LEU A 493 19.96 -37.59 -24.01
CA LEU A 493 18.59 -37.09 -24.25
C LEU A 493 18.03 -36.29 -23.07
N SER A 494 18.37 -36.65 -21.83
CA SER A 494 18.08 -35.78 -20.67
C SER A 494 18.88 -34.47 -20.67
N HIS A 495 19.97 -34.39 -21.47
CA HIS A 495 20.85 -33.21 -21.60
C HIS A 495 20.82 -32.54 -22.99
N LEU A 496 20.01 -33.00 -23.94
CA LEU A 496 19.99 -32.47 -25.31
C LEU A 496 19.29 -31.09 -25.34
N PRO A 497 19.76 -30.12 -26.16
CA PRO A 497 19.10 -28.83 -26.37
C PRO A 497 17.65 -28.90 -26.86
N SER A 498 17.11 -30.07 -27.22
CA SER A 498 15.67 -30.27 -27.40
C SER A 498 14.87 -30.10 -26.09
N PHE A 499 15.48 -30.29 -24.91
CA PHE A 499 14.90 -29.82 -23.63
C PHE A 499 14.80 -28.30 -23.58
N GLN A 500 15.77 -27.59 -24.18
CA GLN A 500 15.78 -26.12 -24.28
C GLN A 500 14.76 -25.60 -25.32
N TYR A 501 14.57 -26.33 -26.43
CA TYR A 501 13.64 -26.00 -27.50
C TYR A 501 12.18 -26.23 -27.09
N ILE A 502 11.88 -27.35 -26.40
CA ILE A 502 10.56 -27.60 -25.79
C ILE A 502 10.30 -26.61 -24.65
N TYR A 503 11.33 -26.15 -23.94
CA TYR A 503 11.22 -25.04 -22.99
C TYR A 503 10.85 -23.72 -23.69
N CYS A 504 11.38 -23.45 -24.90
CA CYS A 504 11.04 -22.25 -25.67
C CYS A 504 9.60 -22.28 -26.21
N GLU A 505 9.16 -23.40 -26.80
CA GLU A 505 7.78 -23.57 -27.30
C GLU A 505 6.73 -23.66 -26.19
N ALA A 506 7.06 -24.24 -25.03
CA ALA A 506 6.14 -24.28 -23.88
C ALA A 506 6.15 -22.97 -23.06
N ALA A 507 7.17 -22.12 -23.22
CA ALA A 507 7.25 -20.79 -22.59
C ALA A 507 6.66 -19.68 -23.46
N CYS A 508 6.82 -19.73 -24.79
CA CYS A 508 6.25 -18.79 -25.75
C CYS A 508 4.96 -19.36 -26.34
N GLY A 509 3.83 -19.05 -25.70
CA GLY A 509 2.52 -19.36 -26.25
C GLY A 509 2.11 -18.39 -27.35
N GLU A 510 2.85 -18.29 -28.46
CA GLU A 510 2.40 -17.63 -29.70
C GLU A 510 3.25 -18.00 -30.93
N GLU A 511 2.57 -18.04 -32.08
CA GLU A 511 3.08 -18.42 -33.41
C GLU A 511 4.14 -17.44 -33.94
N GLU A 512 5.43 -17.77 -33.89
CA GLU A 512 6.40 -17.19 -34.83
C GLU A 512 7.34 -18.26 -35.40
N HIS A 513 7.34 -18.35 -36.73
CA HIS A 513 8.14 -19.27 -37.53
C HIS A 513 9.66 -18.95 -37.41
N VAL A 514 10.42 -19.85 -36.79
CA VAL A 514 11.89 -19.78 -36.81
C VAL A 514 12.44 -20.73 -37.89
N TYR A 515 12.93 -20.15 -38.99
CA TYR A 515 13.76 -20.85 -39.98
C TYR A 515 15.15 -21.13 -39.39
N VAL A 516 15.62 -22.37 -39.50
CA VAL A 516 16.97 -22.79 -39.08
C VAL A 516 17.86 -22.85 -40.32
N ASP A 517 18.89 -22.01 -40.37
CA ASP A 517 19.98 -22.12 -41.35
C ASP A 517 21.16 -22.85 -40.69
N THR A 518 21.61 -23.93 -41.32
CA THR A 518 22.63 -24.84 -40.80
C THR A 518 24.01 -24.45 -41.28
N GLN A 519 24.88 -23.93 -40.40
CA GLN A 519 26.33 -24.15 -40.50
C GLN A 519 27.02 -24.14 -39.13
N GLU A 520 27.97 -25.07 -39.01
CA GLU A 520 28.83 -25.37 -37.85
C GLU A 520 29.59 -24.14 -37.33
N GLN A 521 29.55 -23.90 -36.01
CA GLN A 521 30.73 -23.46 -35.26
C GLN A 521 30.59 -23.73 -33.76
N ALA A 522 31.66 -24.31 -33.22
CA ALA A 522 31.80 -24.81 -31.88
C ALA A 522 31.88 -23.71 -30.80
N PHE A 523 31.43 -24.06 -29.59
CA PHE A 523 31.90 -23.55 -28.30
C PHE A 523 32.25 -22.05 -28.24
N HIS A 524 31.24 -21.19 -28.20
CA HIS A 524 31.22 -19.96 -27.40
C HIS A 524 29.85 -19.28 -27.60
N SER A 525 29.40 -18.55 -26.57
CA SER A 525 28.31 -17.55 -26.54
C SER A 525 26.99 -17.97 -25.87
N GLY A 526 26.54 -17.07 -24.99
CA GLY A 526 25.29 -17.13 -24.29
C GLY A 526 24.10 -16.82 -25.19
N CYS A 527 22.92 -17.04 -24.61
CA CYS A 527 21.61 -16.88 -25.22
C CYS A 527 21.47 -15.53 -25.95
N ALA A 528 21.34 -15.58 -27.28
CA ALA A 528 21.17 -14.42 -28.16
C ALA A 528 19.75 -13.78 -28.08
N CYS A 529 18.90 -14.19 -27.14
CA CYS A 529 17.60 -13.53 -26.89
C CYS A 529 17.71 -12.25 -26.04
N CYS A 530 18.86 -11.97 -25.40
CA CYS A 530 19.00 -10.81 -24.50
C CYS A 530 19.35 -9.48 -25.18
N HIS A 531 19.63 -9.43 -26.50
CA HIS A 531 20.16 -8.20 -27.13
C HIS A 531 19.14 -7.36 -27.93
N SER A 532 17.93 -7.85 -28.17
CA SER A 532 16.92 -7.14 -28.98
C SER A 532 15.83 -6.41 -28.18
N CYS A 533 15.71 -6.63 -26.86
CA CYS A 533 14.68 -5.98 -26.04
C CYS A 533 15.19 -4.81 -25.16
N SER A 534 16.49 -4.46 -25.24
CA SER A 534 17.11 -3.40 -24.42
C SER A 534 17.42 -2.10 -25.19
N ARG A 535 16.83 -1.92 -26.38
CA ARG A 535 16.94 -0.66 -27.16
C ARG A 535 15.59 -0.18 -27.67
N SER A 536 14.69 0.13 -26.75
CA SER A 536 13.56 1.02 -27.01
C SER A 536 13.04 1.54 -25.68
N ASP A 537 13.76 2.49 -25.08
CA ASP A 537 13.22 3.57 -24.24
C ASP A 537 14.37 4.26 -23.49
N SER A 538 15.06 5.17 -24.19
CA SER A 538 15.78 6.28 -23.57
C SER A 538 16.06 7.34 -24.64
N GLY A 539 15.03 8.10 -25.00
CA GLY A 539 15.26 9.46 -25.48
C GLY A 539 15.53 10.34 -24.27
N VAL A 540 16.67 11.05 -24.26
CA VAL A 540 16.89 12.41 -23.73
C VAL A 540 18.34 12.81 -24.05
N ILE A 541 18.45 13.72 -25.03
CA ILE A 541 19.25 14.95 -25.07
C ILE A 541 20.64 14.92 -24.40
N GLU A 542 21.70 15.03 -25.22
CA GLU A 542 22.84 15.90 -24.93
C GLU A 542 23.56 16.31 -26.24
N GLN A 543 23.40 17.59 -26.61
CA GLN A 543 24.26 18.29 -27.55
C GLN A 543 25.54 18.72 -26.82
N GLY A 544 26.70 18.52 -27.43
CA GLY A 544 27.98 19.03 -26.92
C GLY A 544 29.07 18.92 -27.96
N ASP A 545 29.37 20.06 -28.57
CA ASP A 545 30.32 20.30 -29.67
C ASP A 545 31.74 19.79 -29.41
N SER A 546 32.38 19.32 -30.48
CA SER A 546 33.84 19.20 -30.59
C SER A 546 34.34 20.04 -31.77
N GLN A 547 34.83 21.26 -31.50
CA GLN A 547 35.87 21.90 -32.32
C GLN A 547 36.80 22.75 -31.43
N HIS A 548 38.09 22.41 -31.54
CA HIS A 548 39.31 23.05 -31.01
C HIS A 548 39.72 22.83 -29.55
#